data_AF-A0A7W4WFV9-F1
#
_entry.id   AF-A0A7W4WFV9-F1
#
_cell.length_a   1.000
_cell.length_b   1.000
_cell.length_c   1.000
_cell.angle_alpha   90.00
_cell.angle_beta   90.00
_cell.angle_gamma   90.00
#
_symmetry.space_group_name_H-M   'P 1'
#
loop_
_entity.id
_entity.type
_entity.pdbx_description
1 polymer ?
#
loop_
_entity_poly.entity_id
_entity_poly.type
_entity_poly.pdbx_seq_one_letter_code
_entity_poly.pdbx_strand_id
1 'polypeptide(L)'
;MRQWLLAAGLILPVAYSSGENSVLLLEVEGDSPTLSFCQLRFYEEDEGRLLCNWAVDFRYACFVPYPRNKILQAGSKITEPVVVGECDNGEPIIKLLHY
;
A
#
# COMPACT_ATOMS: atom_id res chain seq x y z
N MET A 1 -61.39 -12.39 -20.55
CA MET A 1 -60.08 -12.68 -19.90
C MET A 1 -59.28 -11.39 -19.92
N ARG A 2 -59.12 -10.76 -18.75
CA ARG A 2 -57.82 -10.53 -18.09
C ARG A 2 -56.87 -9.64 -18.92
N GLN A 3 -56.71 -8.36 -18.54
CA GLN A 3 -55.65 -7.86 -17.61
C GLN A 3 -54.33 -7.62 -18.42
N TRP A 4 -53.59 -6.51 -18.42
CA TRP A 4 -53.41 -5.34 -17.54
C TRP A 4 -52.84 -4.14 -18.33
N LEU A 5 -53.12 -2.93 -17.82
CA LEU A 5 -52.46 -1.65 -18.12
C LEU A 5 -51.01 -1.64 -17.60
N LEU A 6 -50.06 -1.04 -18.32
CA LEU A 6 -48.91 -0.36 -17.72
C LEU A 6 -48.45 0.83 -18.59
N ALA A 7 -48.85 2.03 -18.15
CA ALA A 7 -48.17 3.28 -18.47
C ALA A 7 -46.98 3.41 -17.51
N ALA A 8 -45.79 3.67 -18.02
CA ALA A 8 -44.64 4.07 -17.20
C ALA A 8 -44.12 5.41 -17.74
N GLY A 9 -44.39 6.46 -16.95
CA GLY A 9 -44.03 7.83 -17.22
C GLY A 9 -42.53 8.10 -17.13
N LEU A 10 -42.12 9.10 -17.91
CA LEU A 10 -40.85 9.80 -17.81
C LEU A 10 -40.68 10.38 -16.40
N ILE A 11 -39.68 9.89 -15.66
CA ILE A 11 -39.15 10.59 -14.50
C ILE A 11 -37.67 10.83 -14.78
N LEU A 12 -37.35 12.07 -15.15
CA LEU A 12 -35.99 12.59 -15.09
C LEU A 12 -35.60 12.71 -13.62
N PRO A 13 -34.50 12.09 -13.15
CA PRO A 13 -33.96 12.43 -11.86
C PRO A 13 -33.28 13.80 -11.94
N VAL A 14 -33.84 14.71 -11.15
CA VAL A 14 -33.31 16.01 -10.74
C VAL A 14 -31.86 15.88 -10.26
N ALA A 15 -31.02 16.84 -10.63
CA ALA A 15 -29.66 16.98 -10.13
C ALA A 15 -29.67 17.11 -8.60
N TYR A 16 -29.10 16.12 -7.92
CA TYR A 16 -28.82 16.19 -6.48
C TYR A 16 -27.34 16.50 -6.30
N SER A 17 -27.05 17.76 -5.95
CA SER A 17 -25.77 18.17 -5.40
C SER A 17 -25.68 17.66 -3.96
N SER A 18 -25.09 16.47 -3.77
CA SER A 18 -24.56 16.06 -2.46
C SER A 18 -23.04 16.18 -2.54
N GLY A 19 -22.49 17.23 -1.91
CA GLY A 19 -21.08 17.25 -1.56
C GLY A 19 -20.86 16.23 -0.47
N GLU A 20 -20.47 15.01 -0.85
CA GLU A 20 -19.95 14.03 0.08
C GLU A 20 -18.53 13.72 -0.34
N ASN A 21 -17.60 14.11 0.55
CA ASN A 21 -16.20 13.76 0.49
C ASN A 21 -16.05 12.33 -0.04
N SER A 22 -15.28 12.17 -1.11
CA SER A 22 -14.68 10.89 -1.45
C SER A 22 -13.74 10.51 -0.31
N VAL A 23 -14.30 10.02 0.79
CA VAL A 23 -13.55 9.25 1.78
C VAL A 23 -13.24 7.97 1.04
N LEU A 24 -12.05 7.96 0.45
CA LEU A 24 -11.39 6.75 -0.01
C LEU A 24 -11.38 5.83 1.22
N LEU A 25 -12.31 4.88 1.24
CA LEU A 25 -12.29 3.76 2.16
C LEU A 25 -11.04 2.95 1.77
N LEU A 26 -9.88 3.39 2.28
CA LEU A 26 -8.85 2.45 2.65
C LEU A 26 -9.52 1.57 3.69
N GLU A 27 -10.04 0.42 3.25
CA GLU A 27 -10.20 -0.74 4.11
C GLU A 27 -8.83 -0.97 4.75
N VAL A 28 -8.60 -0.33 5.89
CA VAL A 28 -7.59 -0.77 6.82
C VAL A 28 -8.22 -2.00 7.47
N GLU A 29 -8.29 -3.10 6.72
CA GLU A 29 -8.14 -4.41 7.36
C GLU A 29 -6.93 -4.25 8.27
N GLY A 30 -7.12 -4.49 9.56
CA GLY A 30 -6.10 -4.25 10.58
C GLY A 30 -4.95 -5.23 10.40
N ASP A 31 -4.15 -5.02 9.36
CA ASP A 31 -2.95 -5.80 9.10
C ASP A 31 -2.01 -5.58 10.27
N SER A 32 -1.48 -6.69 10.77
CA SER A 32 -0.50 -6.62 11.85
C SER A 32 0.77 -5.98 11.31
N PRO A 33 1.43 -5.10 12.09
CA PRO A 33 2.73 -4.55 11.73
C PRO A 33 3.68 -5.63 11.24
N THR A 34 4.23 -5.45 10.05
CA THR A 34 5.23 -6.34 9.48
C THR A 34 6.62 -5.75 9.66
N LEU A 35 7.55 -6.60 10.07
CA LEU A 35 8.96 -6.25 10.12
C LEU A 35 9.65 -6.68 8.83
N SER A 36 10.35 -5.74 8.21
CA SER A 36 11.02 -5.92 6.93
C SER A 36 12.50 -5.58 7.01
N PHE A 37 13.31 -6.34 6.28
CA PHE A 37 14.74 -6.06 6.07
C PHE A 37 15.02 -5.82 4.60
N CYS A 38 15.70 -4.72 4.28
CA CYS A 38 15.80 -4.20 2.91
C CYS A 38 17.16 -3.57 2.65
N GLN A 39 17.60 -3.53 1.39
CA GLN A 39 18.81 -2.80 1.03
C GLN A 39 18.51 -1.30 0.89
N LEU A 40 19.38 -0.44 1.44
CA LEU A 40 19.17 1.01 1.48
C LEU A 40 19.01 1.63 0.08
N ARG A 41 19.69 1.11 -0.95
CA ARG A 41 19.55 1.60 -2.34
C ARG A 41 18.13 1.52 -2.92
N PHE A 42 17.27 0.72 -2.31
CA PHE A 42 15.88 0.51 -2.72
C PHE A 42 14.89 1.21 -1.79
N TYR A 43 15.41 2.05 -0.89
CA TYR A 43 14.63 2.86 0.01
C TYR A 43 14.46 4.25 -0.61
N GLU A 44 13.24 4.59 -1.04
CA GLU A 44 12.94 5.82 -1.78
C GLU A 44 11.71 6.51 -1.20
N GLU A 45 11.88 7.37 -0.20
CA GLU A 45 10.76 8.07 0.45
C GLU A 45 10.24 9.28 -0.33
N ASP A 46 11.09 9.91 -1.14
CA ASP A 46 10.81 11.20 -1.77
C ASP A 46 9.60 11.16 -2.72
N GLU A 47 9.32 10.00 -3.29
CA GLU A 47 8.17 9.78 -4.17
C GLU A 47 6.90 9.32 -3.41
N GLY A 48 6.92 9.36 -2.08
CA GLY A 48 5.84 8.89 -1.21
C GLY A 48 5.66 7.37 -1.21
N ARG A 49 6.63 6.63 -1.75
CA ARG A 49 6.60 5.17 -1.88
C ARG A 49 7.70 4.54 -1.04
N LEU A 50 7.71 3.23 -0.91
CA LEU A 50 8.80 2.46 -0.31
C LEU A 50 9.00 1.20 -1.17
N LEU A 51 10.10 1.15 -1.92
CA LEU A 51 10.38 0.13 -2.93
C LEU A 51 11.27 -1.00 -2.41
N CYS A 52 10.88 -1.49 -1.24
CA CYS A 52 11.68 -2.41 -0.46
C CYS A 52 11.48 -3.88 -0.87
N ASN A 53 12.58 -4.62 -1.05
CA ASN A 53 12.54 -6.09 -1.13
C ASN A 53 12.45 -6.66 0.28
N TRP A 54 11.24 -6.97 0.74
CA TRP A 54 11.10 -7.50 2.09
C TRP A 54 11.69 -8.90 2.19
N ALA A 55 12.67 -9.01 3.05
CA ALA A 55 13.16 -10.29 3.53
C ALA A 55 12.61 -10.57 4.93
N VAL A 56 12.34 -11.85 5.18
CA VAL A 56 11.95 -12.36 6.51
C VAL A 56 13.11 -12.31 7.52
N ASP A 57 14.35 -12.16 7.03
CA ASP A 57 15.59 -12.14 7.81
C ASP A 57 16.59 -11.21 7.09
N PHE A 58 17.38 -10.45 7.83
CA PHE A 58 18.38 -9.53 7.26
C PHE A 58 19.40 -10.25 6.37
N ARG A 59 19.72 -11.52 6.63
CA ARG A 59 20.62 -12.34 5.80
C ARG A 59 20.09 -12.59 4.40
N TYR A 60 18.76 -12.56 4.22
CA TYR A 60 18.14 -12.75 2.91
C TYR A 60 17.95 -11.43 2.15
N ALA A 61 18.07 -10.28 2.80
CA ALA A 61 17.84 -8.97 2.18
C ALA A 61 18.73 -8.73 0.95
N CYS A 62 19.93 -9.33 0.91
CA CYS A 62 20.87 -9.22 -0.21
C CYS A 62 20.53 -10.12 -1.41
N PHE A 63 19.74 -11.18 -1.20
CA PHE A 63 19.46 -12.20 -2.22
C PHE A 63 18.05 -12.08 -2.80
N VAL A 64 17.17 -11.30 -2.17
CA VAL A 64 15.82 -11.06 -2.68
C VAL A 64 15.90 -10.06 -3.86
N PRO A 65 15.41 -10.43 -5.06
CA PRO A 65 15.47 -9.56 -6.23
C PRO A 65 14.57 -8.32 -6.08
N TYR A 66 15.03 -7.19 -6.65
CA TYR A 66 14.34 -5.87 -6.77
C TYR A 66 12.89 -6.01 -7.29
N PRO A 67 11.93 -5.18 -6.83
CA PRO A 67 10.73 -5.66 -6.15
C PRO A 67 9.88 -6.59 -6.98
N ARG A 68 9.57 -7.72 -6.34
CA ARG A 68 8.34 -8.47 -6.60
C ARG A 68 7.16 -7.71 -5.99
N ASN A 69 6.48 -6.96 -6.86
CA ASN A 69 5.02 -6.76 -6.86
C ASN A 69 4.39 -5.92 -5.75
N LYS A 70 5.09 -5.51 -4.70
CA LYS A 70 4.48 -4.71 -3.63
C LYS A 70 5.23 -3.41 -3.36
N ILE A 71 4.52 -2.32 -3.58
CA ILE A 71 4.92 -0.95 -3.30
C ILE A 71 4.19 -0.52 -2.03
N LEU A 72 4.90 -0.09 -0.99
CA LEU A 72 4.27 0.50 0.19
C LEU A 72 4.22 2.03 0.06
N GLN A 73 3.30 2.65 0.78
CA GLN A 73 3.26 4.10 0.93
C GLN A 73 4.22 4.49 2.05
N ALA A 74 5.00 5.55 1.88
CA ALA A 74 5.91 6.03 2.93
C ALA A 74 5.17 6.36 4.24
N GLY A 75 3.90 6.78 4.14
CA GLY A 75 3.01 7.01 5.29
C GLY A 75 2.60 5.75 6.07
N SER A 76 2.86 4.53 5.59
CA SER A 76 2.60 3.29 6.34
C SER A 76 3.76 2.86 7.25
N LYS A 77 4.87 3.63 7.24
CA LYS A 77 6.01 3.47 8.16
C LYS A 77 5.56 3.71 9.60
N ILE A 78 5.90 2.77 10.49
CA ILE A 78 5.65 2.87 11.93
C ILE A 78 6.89 3.41 12.66
N THR A 79 8.08 3.03 12.19
CA THR A 79 9.35 3.43 12.79
C THR A 79 10.33 3.89 11.73
N GLU A 80 11.24 4.81 12.08
CA GLU A 80 12.34 5.15 11.19
C GLU A 80 13.22 3.94 10.85
N PRO A 81 13.79 3.86 9.64
CA PRO A 81 14.67 2.77 9.27
C PRO A 81 15.94 2.78 10.11
N VAL A 82 16.39 1.61 10.52
CA VAL A 82 17.64 1.43 11.25
C VAL A 82 18.58 0.55 10.46
N VAL A 83 19.81 0.98 10.24
CA VAL A 83 20.85 0.14 9.63
C VAL A 83 21.20 -0.97 10.61
N VAL A 84 21.04 -2.22 10.18
CA VAL A 84 21.26 -3.42 10.99
C VAL A 84 22.38 -4.33 10.47
N GLY A 85 22.93 -4.02 9.31
CA GLY A 85 24.01 -4.79 8.71
C GLY A 85 24.40 -4.28 7.33
N GLU A 86 25.19 -5.09 6.63
CA GLU A 86 25.76 -4.80 5.32
C GLU A 86 25.79 -6.09 4.50
N CYS A 87 25.52 -5.99 3.19
CA CYS A 87 25.70 -7.08 2.25
C CYS A 87 27.18 -7.27 1.87
N ASP A 88 27.54 -8.42 1.29
CA ASP A 88 28.93 -8.72 0.89
C ASP A 88 29.54 -7.70 -0.09
N ASN A 89 28.70 -6.94 -0.80
CA ASN A 89 29.08 -5.87 -1.72
C ASN A 89 29.18 -4.48 -1.08
N GLY A 90 29.03 -4.38 0.24
CA GLY A 90 29.08 -3.11 0.96
C GLY A 90 27.74 -2.37 1.10
N GLU A 91 26.64 -2.93 0.61
CA GLU A 91 25.34 -2.24 0.63
C GLU A 91 24.69 -2.32 2.02
N PRO A 92 24.29 -1.18 2.63
CA PRO A 92 23.65 -1.20 3.94
C PRO A 92 22.28 -1.87 3.90
N ILE A 93 21.99 -2.65 4.95
CA ILE A 93 20.70 -3.28 5.18
C ILE A 93 19.96 -2.50 6.25
N ILE A 94 18.77 -2.01 5.92
CA ILE A 94 17.86 -1.35 6.84
C ILE A 94 16.79 -2.31 7.35
N LYS A 95 16.39 -2.09 8.59
CA LYS A 95 15.23 -2.70 9.24
C LYS A 95 14.12 -1.65 9.31
N LEU A 96 12.91 -2.03 8.91
CA LEU A 96 11.74 -1.16 8.85
C LEU A 96 10.49 -1.87 9.40
N LEU A 97 9.78 -1.21 10.32
CA LEU A 97 8.47 -1.65 10.78
C LEU A 97 7.39 -0.83 10.05
N HIS A 98 6.43 -1.51 9.43
CA HIS A 98 5.36 -0.87 8.65
C HIS A 98 4.04 -1.64 8.77
N TYR A 99 2.94 -0.98 8.40
CA TYR A 99 1.69 -1.65 8.05
C TYR A 99 1.72 -2.07 6.57
#